data_AF-A0A945S0N9-F1
#
_entry.id   AF-A0A945S0N9-F1
#
_cell.length_a   1.000
_cell.length_b   1.000
_cell.length_c   1.000
_cell.angle_alpha   90.00
_cell.angle_beta   90.00
_cell.angle_gamma   90.00
#
_symmetry.space_group_name_H-M   'P 1'
#
loop_
_entity.id
_entity.type
_entity.pdbx_description
1 polymer ?
#
loop_
_entity_poly.entity_id
_entity_poly.type
_entity_poly.pdbx_seq_one_letter_code
_entity_poly.pdbx_strand_id
1 'polypeptide(L)'
;MNFRSDPVPIDSEATYELSGAFRMKPQPSRLIFGVLLYDRQKRLIQSIHVNSVKGTETVLAAACTEADRIIKVKDASSWRPRQRVAFGAEDQLPNFRVTGMVDSGYQSGDIWLIKLREPCGFDVPAGTRIIAHRAGNNGAFPCVGDVPQEWTQWRGEVTSTMLKRWPGATFASVVMLPTLPPGGKGEFFADDVVLRRQSTSHRGTSSGRP
;
A
#
# COMPACT_ATOMS: atom_id res chain seq x y z
N MET A 1 1.20 -17.98 4.68
CA MET A 1 2.09 -17.78 5.84
C MET A 1 2.89 -16.54 5.57
N ASN A 2 2.83 -15.54 6.43
CA ASN A 2 3.45 -14.24 6.18
C ASN A 2 4.40 -13.95 7.34
N PHE A 3 5.65 -13.67 7.02
CA PHE A 3 6.63 -13.23 8.02
C PHE A 3 6.77 -11.73 7.94
N ARG A 4 6.85 -11.09 9.09
CA ARG A 4 6.96 -9.65 9.19
C ARG A 4 7.81 -9.29 10.41
N SER A 5 8.79 -8.41 10.22
CA SER A 5 9.56 -7.84 11.32
C SER A 5 8.75 -6.80 12.10
N ASP A 6 9.22 -6.45 13.29
CA ASP A 6 8.75 -5.22 13.93
C ASP A 6 9.02 -4.00 13.03
N PRO A 7 8.17 -2.95 13.08
CA PRO A 7 8.39 -1.73 12.33
C PRO A 7 9.64 -1.00 12.84
N VAL A 8 10.56 -0.69 11.93
CA VAL A 8 11.74 0.14 12.19
C VAL A 8 11.58 1.52 11.55
N PRO A 9 12.12 2.60 12.15
CA PRO A 9 12.09 3.93 11.54
C PRO A 9 12.76 3.93 10.16
N ILE A 10 12.22 4.70 9.23
CA ILE A 10 12.80 4.94 7.92
C ILE A 10 12.82 6.42 7.57
N ASP A 11 13.67 6.77 6.62
CA ASP A 11 13.76 8.07 5.96
C ASP A 11 13.27 7.89 4.52
N SER A 12 12.19 8.58 4.15
CA SER A 12 11.58 8.48 2.81
C SER A 12 12.47 9.01 1.69
N GLU A 13 13.49 9.82 2.03
CA GLU A 13 14.45 10.37 1.08
C GLU A 13 15.67 9.45 0.87
N ALA A 14 15.84 8.43 1.72
CA ALA A 14 16.95 7.50 1.63
C ALA A 14 16.68 6.31 0.71
N THR A 15 17.75 5.64 0.31
CA THR A 15 17.71 4.31 -0.30
C THR A 15 18.20 3.28 0.71
N TYR A 16 17.56 2.12 0.73
CA TYR A 16 17.92 0.99 1.56
C TYR A 16 18.22 -0.24 0.71
N GLU A 17 19.27 -0.97 1.06
CA GLU A 17 19.48 -2.33 0.59
C GLU A 17 18.64 -3.28 1.45
N LEU A 18 17.83 -4.09 0.81
CA LEU A 18 17.11 -5.21 1.39
C LEU A 18 17.78 -6.50 0.93
N SER A 19 18.21 -7.35 1.86
CA SER A 19 18.87 -8.61 1.54
C SER A 19 18.47 -9.74 2.48
N GLY A 20 18.73 -10.98 2.05
CA GLY A 20 18.52 -12.19 2.83
C GLY A 20 18.94 -13.43 2.05
N ALA A 21 19.24 -14.52 2.75
CA ALA A 21 19.46 -15.83 2.17
C ALA A 21 18.18 -16.65 2.29
N PHE A 22 17.75 -17.29 1.20
CA PHE A 22 16.50 -18.04 1.15
C PHE A 22 16.68 -19.41 0.50
N ARG A 23 15.88 -20.38 0.94
CA ARG A 23 15.65 -21.64 0.22
C ARG A 23 14.26 -22.21 0.52
N MET A 24 13.74 -23.03 -0.39
CA MET A 24 12.40 -23.64 -0.29
C MET A 24 12.46 -25.15 -0.57
N LYS A 25 11.78 -25.95 0.25
CA LYS A 25 11.66 -27.40 0.07
C LYS A 25 10.18 -27.85 0.04
N PRO A 26 9.85 -29.00 -0.58
CA PRO A 26 10.73 -29.85 -1.36
C PRO A 26 11.01 -29.32 -2.76
N GLN A 27 10.38 -28.21 -3.18
CA GLN A 27 10.53 -27.66 -4.53
C GLN A 27 10.51 -26.13 -4.49
N PRO A 28 11.03 -25.45 -5.53
CA PRO A 28 10.97 -24.00 -5.61
C PRO A 28 9.54 -23.47 -5.55
N SER A 29 9.40 -22.26 -5.01
CA SER A 29 8.13 -21.53 -5.02
C SER A 29 8.38 -20.03 -4.89
N ARG A 30 7.36 -19.23 -5.21
CA ARG A 30 7.48 -17.78 -5.30
C ARG A 30 7.62 -17.15 -3.91
N LEU A 31 8.51 -16.17 -3.82
CA LEU A 31 8.64 -15.26 -2.68
C LEU A 31 8.41 -13.83 -3.17
N ILE A 32 7.59 -13.08 -2.43
CA ILE A 32 7.56 -11.63 -2.49
C ILE A 32 8.28 -11.11 -1.25
N PHE A 33 9.41 -10.43 -1.46
CA PHE A 33 10.28 -9.92 -0.40
C PHE A 33 10.42 -8.40 -0.53
N GLY A 34 10.10 -7.69 0.55
CA GLY A 34 10.00 -6.23 0.52
C GLY A 34 9.72 -5.63 1.87
N VAL A 35 9.10 -4.45 1.86
CA VAL A 35 8.70 -3.73 3.06
C VAL A 35 7.22 -3.32 3.01
N LEU A 36 6.56 -3.45 4.15
CA LEU A 36 5.27 -2.80 4.42
C LEU A 36 5.55 -1.47 5.12
N LEU A 37 4.73 -0.46 4.85
CA LEU A 37 4.99 0.93 5.27
C LEU A 37 3.92 1.42 6.24
N TYR A 38 4.33 2.18 7.24
CA TYR A 38 3.48 2.65 8.32
C TYR A 38 3.64 4.14 8.53
N ASP A 39 2.55 4.77 8.95
CA ASP A 39 2.57 6.18 9.33
C ASP A 39 3.21 6.39 10.71
N ARG A 40 3.24 7.65 11.17
CA ARG A 40 3.82 8.03 12.47
C ARG A 40 3.13 7.38 13.66
N GLN A 41 1.87 6.98 13.51
CA GLN A 41 1.09 6.26 14.52
C GLN A 41 1.23 4.73 14.39
N LYS A 42 2.16 4.25 13.54
CA LYS A 42 2.38 2.82 13.24
C LYS A 42 1.15 2.12 12.64
N ARG A 43 0.24 2.87 12.01
CA ARG A 43 -0.87 2.31 11.22
C ARG A 43 -0.35 1.87 9.86
N LEU A 44 -0.73 0.68 9.41
CA LEU A 44 -0.34 0.16 8.09
C LEU A 44 -0.92 1.07 7.01
N ILE A 45 -0.06 1.64 6.17
CA ILE A 45 -0.49 2.35 4.98
C ILE A 45 -0.74 1.31 3.89
N GLN A 46 -1.99 1.24 3.43
CA GLN A 46 -2.39 0.39 2.31
C GLN A 46 -2.58 1.26 1.07
N SER A 47 -2.56 0.62 -0.10
CA SER A 47 -2.82 1.27 -1.39
C SER A 47 -4.15 2.05 -1.39
N ILE A 48 -5.17 1.53 -0.71
CA ILE A 48 -6.46 2.23 -0.54
C ILE A 48 -6.35 3.55 0.24
N HIS A 49 -5.26 3.83 0.96
CA HIS A 49 -5.05 5.09 1.67
C HIS A 49 -4.31 6.13 0.82
N VAL A 50 -3.72 5.74 -0.31
CA VAL A 50 -2.83 6.62 -1.12
C VAL A 50 -3.19 6.67 -2.61
N ASN A 51 -3.94 5.69 -3.13
CA ASN A 51 -4.27 5.58 -4.55
C ASN A 51 -5.63 6.19 -4.88
N SER A 52 -5.64 7.52 -4.95
CA SER A 52 -6.76 8.31 -5.48
C SER A 52 -6.97 8.06 -6.99
N VAL A 53 -8.23 8.00 -7.42
CA VAL A 53 -8.61 7.83 -8.83
C VAL A 53 -9.06 9.18 -9.37
N LYS A 54 -8.17 9.84 -10.13
CA LYS A 54 -8.48 11.14 -10.77
C LYS A 54 -9.72 11.06 -11.65
N GLY A 55 -10.53 12.11 -11.65
CA GLY A 55 -11.79 12.19 -12.41
C GLY A 55 -12.99 11.51 -11.72
N THR A 56 -12.86 11.20 -10.43
CA THR A 56 -13.95 10.65 -9.59
C THR A 56 -14.32 11.57 -8.44
N GLU A 57 -13.72 12.76 -8.40
CA GLU A 57 -13.96 13.79 -7.41
C GLU A 57 -15.44 14.21 -7.44
N THR A 58 -16.06 14.26 -6.27
CA THR A 58 -17.44 14.73 -6.13
C THR A 58 -17.70 15.20 -4.71
N VAL A 59 -18.96 15.48 -4.38
CA VAL A 59 -19.38 15.82 -3.02
C VAL A 59 -20.56 14.96 -2.58
N LEU A 60 -20.64 14.70 -1.28
CA LEU A 60 -21.82 14.11 -0.66
C LEU A 60 -23.04 15.02 -0.89
N ALA A 61 -24.11 14.45 -1.42
CA ALA A 61 -25.38 15.14 -1.63
C ALA A 61 -26.26 15.14 -0.36
N ALA A 62 -26.01 14.20 0.56
CA ALA A 62 -26.64 14.14 1.87
C ALA A 62 -25.61 13.66 2.91
N ALA A 63 -25.88 13.91 4.19
CA ALA A 63 -25.08 13.31 5.25
C ALA A 63 -25.20 11.78 5.20
N CYS A 64 -24.12 11.09 5.57
CA CYS A 64 -24.15 9.66 5.83
C CYS A 64 -23.70 9.37 7.25
N THR A 65 -24.14 8.23 7.75
CA THR A 65 -23.85 7.71 9.09
C THR A 65 -22.98 6.47 9.01
N GLU A 66 -22.37 6.08 10.13
CA GLU A 66 -21.54 4.87 10.20
C GLU A 66 -22.27 3.59 9.72
N ALA A 67 -23.58 3.50 9.96
CA ALA A 67 -24.41 2.34 9.62
C ALA A 67 -24.87 2.32 8.15
N ASP A 68 -24.80 3.44 7.43
CA ASP A 68 -25.33 3.54 6.08
C ASP A 68 -24.58 2.64 5.10
N ARG A 69 -25.34 1.97 4.22
CA ARG A 69 -24.78 1.18 3.10
C ARG A 69 -25.06 1.81 1.74
N ILE A 70 -25.77 2.93 1.71
CA ILE A 70 -26.02 3.72 0.51
C ILE A 70 -25.57 5.15 0.81
N ILE A 71 -24.59 5.63 0.07
CA ILE A 71 -24.20 7.04 0.12
C ILE A 71 -24.79 7.78 -1.08
N LYS A 72 -25.13 9.05 -0.87
CA LYS A 72 -25.71 9.92 -1.90
C LYS A 72 -24.65 10.93 -2.33
N VAL A 73 -24.37 11.02 -3.62
CA VAL A 73 -23.31 11.88 -4.18
C VAL A 73 -23.81 12.63 -5.39
N LYS A 74 -23.21 13.78 -5.73
CA LYS A 74 -23.67 14.57 -6.88
C LYS A 74 -23.37 13.91 -8.22
N ASP A 75 -22.18 13.32 -8.37
CA ASP A 75 -21.78 12.64 -9.60
C ASP A 75 -20.91 11.42 -9.27
N ALA A 76 -21.30 10.26 -9.78
CA ALA A 76 -20.53 9.04 -9.70
C ALA A 76 -20.46 8.29 -11.04
N SER A 77 -20.64 9.00 -12.16
CA SER A 77 -20.59 8.43 -13.52
C SER A 77 -19.26 7.69 -13.81
N SER A 78 -18.15 8.16 -13.23
CA SER A 78 -16.82 7.54 -13.34
C SER A 78 -16.50 6.48 -12.28
N TRP A 79 -17.40 6.24 -11.32
CA TRP A 79 -17.17 5.29 -10.24
C TRP A 79 -17.39 3.85 -10.71
N ARG A 80 -16.64 2.91 -10.12
CA ARG A 80 -16.58 1.50 -10.52
C ARG A 80 -16.62 0.58 -9.29
N PRO A 81 -17.17 -0.64 -9.42
CA PRO A 81 -17.10 -1.63 -8.34
C PRO A 81 -15.68 -1.89 -7.84
N ARG A 82 -15.56 -2.22 -6.55
CA ARG A 82 -14.28 -2.44 -5.81
C ARG A 82 -13.44 -1.19 -5.55
N GLN A 83 -13.86 -0.01 -6.00
CA GLN A 83 -13.35 1.24 -5.45
C GLN A 83 -13.81 1.42 -4.00
N ARG A 84 -13.28 2.45 -3.34
CA ARG A 84 -13.56 2.82 -1.96
C ARG A 84 -13.85 4.31 -1.92
N VAL A 85 -14.72 4.76 -1.03
CA VAL A 85 -14.97 6.19 -0.84
C VAL A 85 -13.92 6.71 0.13
N ALA A 86 -13.13 7.70 -0.28
CA ALA A 86 -12.26 8.43 0.63
C ALA A 86 -12.91 9.78 0.96
N PHE A 87 -13.06 10.07 2.25
CA PHE A 87 -13.61 11.33 2.73
C PHE A 87 -12.51 12.35 2.98
N GLY A 88 -12.69 13.58 2.51
CA GLY A 88 -11.74 14.68 2.71
C GLY A 88 -10.85 14.98 1.51
N ALA A 89 -10.00 16.01 1.66
CA ALA A 89 -9.22 16.59 0.58
C ALA A 89 -8.13 15.64 0.04
N GLU A 90 -7.95 15.66 -1.28
CA GLU A 90 -6.97 14.87 -2.04
C GLU A 90 -5.52 15.09 -1.61
N ASP A 91 -5.22 16.22 -0.97
CA ASP A 91 -3.86 16.63 -0.60
C ASP A 91 -3.37 16.02 0.73
N GLN A 92 -4.23 15.31 1.46
CA GLN A 92 -3.91 14.75 2.80
C GLN A 92 -3.74 13.22 2.73
N LEU A 93 -2.70 12.77 2.04
CA LEU A 93 -2.32 11.36 2.03
C LEU A 93 -1.27 11.06 3.12
N PRO A 94 -1.35 9.91 3.81
CA PRO A 94 -2.31 8.83 3.60
C PRO A 94 -3.67 9.14 4.23
N ASN A 95 -4.75 8.90 3.49
CA ASN A 95 -6.11 9.08 3.98
C ASN A 95 -6.63 7.78 4.59
N PHE A 96 -6.88 7.77 5.91
CA PHE A 96 -7.44 6.63 6.62
C PHE A 96 -8.98 6.69 6.77
N ARG A 97 -9.62 7.77 6.30
CA ARG A 97 -11.08 7.89 6.27
C ARG A 97 -11.64 7.30 4.97
N VAL A 98 -11.48 5.99 4.82
CA VAL A 98 -11.82 5.24 3.61
C VAL A 98 -12.81 4.12 3.95
N THR A 99 -13.91 4.01 3.20
CA THR A 99 -15.02 3.10 3.48
C THR A 99 -14.75 1.61 3.16
N GLY A 100 -15.77 0.79 3.39
CA GLY A 100 -16.05 -0.45 2.65
C GLY A 100 -15.97 -0.33 1.12
N MET A 101 -15.97 -1.47 0.41
CA MET A 101 -15.94 -1.50 -1.06
C MET A 101 -17.25 -0.97 -1.63
N VAL A 102 -17.16 -0.21 -2.73
CA VAL A 102 -18.29 0.07 -3.61
C VAL A 102 -18.74 -1.24 -4.26
N ASP A 103 -20.02 -1.56 -4.11
CA ASP A 103 -20.69 -2.70 -4.72
C ASP A 103 -21.24 -2.30 -6.11
N SER A 104 -22.07 -1.25 -6.14
CA SER A 104 -22.70 -0.73 -7.34
C SER A 104 -23.08 0.75 -7.18
N GLY A 105 -23.43 1.40 -8.29
CA GLY A 105 -23.92 2.76 -8.30
C GLY A 105 -24.94 2.96 -9.43
N TYR A 106 -25.96 3.78 -9.18
CA TYR A 106 -26.91 4.18 -10.20
C TYR A 106 -27.36 5.62 -9.99
N GLN A 107 -27.73 6.28 -11.09
CA GLN A 107 -28.27 7.63 -11.05
C GLN A 107 -29.76 7.59 -10.67
N SER A 108 -30.17 8.50 -9.79
CA SER A 108 -31.55 8.70 -9.36
C SER A 108 -31.83 10.21 -9.34
N GLY A 109 -32.41 10.71 -10.44
CA GLY A 109 -32.55 12.15 -10.67
C GLY A 109 -31.19 12.84 -10.78
N ASP A 110 -30.99 13.91 -10.01
CA ASP A 110 -29.78 14.72 -10.02
C ASP A 110 -28.66 14.19 -9.10
N ILE A 111 -28.87 13.04 -8.47
CA ILE A 111 -27.89 12.42 -7.58
C ILE A 111 -27.58 10.99 -8.01
N TRP A 112 -26.44 10.51 -7.55
CA TRP A 112 -26.04 9.11 -7.64
C TRP A 112 -26.18 8.44 -6.27
N LEU A 113 -26.74 7.24 -6.28
CA LEU A 113 -26.84 6.35 -5.13
C LEU A 113 -25.76 5.28 -5.25
N ILE A 114 -24.78 5.29 -4.34
CA ILE A 114 -23.67 4.35 -4.33
C ILE A 114 -23.86 3.36 -3.19
N LYS A 115 -24.01 2.09 -3.53
CA LYS A 115 -24.14 0.99 -2.58
C LYS A 115 -22.75 0.50 -2.18
N LEU A 116 -22.54 0.36 -0.87
CA LEU A 116 -21.35 -0.19 -0.26
C LEU A 116 -21.57 -1.65 0.18
N ARG A 117 -20.51 -2.45 0.10
CA ARG A 117 -20.50 -3.84 0.58
C ARG A 117 -20.54 -3.92 2.10
N GLU A 118 -19.77 -3.06 2.76
CA GLU A 118 -19.80 -2.86 4.20
C GLU A 118 -20.46 -1.51 4.53
N PRO A 119 -20.97 -1.31 5.77
CA PRO A 119 -21.39 0.02 6.22
C PRO A 119 -20.31 1.09 6.01
N CYS A 120 -20.73 2.34 5.87
CA CYS A 120 -19.89 3.51 5.64
C CYS A 120 -18.75 3.58 6.66
N GLY A 121 -19.06 3.34 7.94
CA GLY A 121 -18.11 3.39 9.05
C GLY A 121 -17.68 4.81 9.45
N PHE A 122 -18.33 5.84 8.90
CA PHE A 122 -18.10 7.24 9.27
C PHE A 122 -19.41 8.04 9.28
N ASP A 123 -19.54 8.92 10.27
CA ASP A 123 -20.50 10.03 10.23
C ASP A 123 -19.89 11.21 9.46
N VAL A 124 -20.52 11.61 8.36
CA VAL A 124 -20.00 12.64 7.46
C VAL A 124 -21.13 13.56 6.97
N PRO A 125 -21.00 14.89 7.11
CA PRO A 125 -22.05 15.82 6.69
C PRO A 125 -22.14 15.95 5.17
N ALA A 126 -23.33 16.36 4.69
CA ALA A 126 -23.55 16.75 3.30
C ALA A 126 -22.57 17.85 2.87
N GLY A 127 -22.22 17.88 1.59
CA GLY A 127 -21.26 18.84 1.04
C GLY A 127 -19.79 18.46 1.23
N THR A 128 -19.48 17.39 1.98
CA THR A 128 -18.11 16.89 2.12
C THR A 128 -17.56 16.43 0.77
N ARG A 129 -16.36 16.90 0.40
CA ARG A 129 -15.61 16.42 -0.77
C ARG A 129 -15.16 14.98 -0.56
N ILE A 130 -15.32 14.19 -1.61
CA ILE A 130 -14.93 12.79 -1.63
C ILE A 130 -14.29 12.45 -2.98
N ILE A 131 -13.51 11.37 -2.99
CA ILE A 131 -12.87 10.82 -4.19
C ILE A 131 -12.84 9.30 -4.08
N ALA A 132 -12.88 8.61 -5.22
CA ALA A 132 -12.71 7.17 -5.23
C ALA A 132 -11.23 6.81 -5.00
N HIS A 133 -10.97 5.91 -4.07
CA HIS A 133 -9.68 5.24 -3.92
C HIS A 133 -9.77 3.81 -4.46
N ARG A 134 -8.62 3.23 -4.85
CA ARG A 134 -8.56 1.85 -5.32
C ARG A 134 -7.48 1.04 -4.62
N ALA A 135 -7.77 -0.24 -4.40
CA ALA A 135 -6.78 -1.19 -3.96
C ALA A 135 -5.74 -1.45 -5.07
N GLY A 136 -4.53 -1.78 -4.64
CA GLY A 136 -3.40 -2.21 -5.44
C GLY A 136 -2.44 -3.03 -4.58
N ASN A 137 -1.18 -3.12 -5.00
CA ASN A 137 -0.17 -3.80 -4.21
C ASN A 137 0.17 -3.00 -2.94
N ASN A 138 0.27 -3.65 -1.79
CA ASN A 138 0.49 -3.01 -0.49
C ASN A 138 1.94 -3.18 -0.05
N GLY A 139 2.80 -2.18 -0.28
CA GLY A 139 4.22 -2.18 0.09
C GLY A 139 5.16 -1.91 -1.07
N ALA A 140 6.46 -1.91 -0.77
CA ALA A 140 7.55 -1.79 -1.73
C ALA A 140 8.31 -3.12 -1.81
N PHE A 141 8.29 -3.76 -2.98
CA PHE A 141 8.79 -5.13 -3.18
C PHE A 141 9.87 -5.15 -4.27
N PRO A 142 11.14 -4.91 -3.91
CA PRO A 142 12.23 -4.94 -4.88
C PRO A 142 12.63 -6.36 -5.30
N CYS A 143 12.22 -7.38 -4.54
CA CYS A 143 12.57 -8.77 -4.81
C CYS A 143 11.32 -9.63 -4.98
N VAL A 144 11.08 -10.13 -6.19
CA VAL A 144 9.99 -11.07 -6.50
C VAL A 144 10.50 -12.13 -7.45
N GLY A 145 10.36 -13.40 -7.08
CA GLY A 145 10.82 -14.51 -7.92
C GLY A 145 10.61 -15.86 -7.25
N ASP A 146 11.12 -16.92 -7.88
CA ASP A 146 11.09 -18.27 -7.31
C ASP A 146 12.36 -18.51 -6.48
N VAL A 147 12.17 -18.94 -5.23
CA VAL A 147 13.24 -19.31 -4.31
C VAL A 147 13.61 -20.78 -4.58
N PRO A 148 14.87 -21.10 -4.91
CA PRO A 148 15.29 -22.47 -5.21
C PRO A 148 15.43 -23.32 -3.93
N GLN A 149 15.75 -24.60 -4.11
CA GLN A 149 15.99 -25.53 -2.99
C GLN A 149 17.33 -25.31 -2.28
N GLU A 150 18.29 -24.71 -2.98
CA GLU A 150 19.59 -24.34 -2.44
C GLU A 150 19.57 -22.93 -1.85
N TRP A 151 20.39 -22.71 -0.81
CA TRP A 151 20.55 -21.39 -0.22
C TRP A 151 21.02 -20.38 -1.26
N THR A 152 20.21 -19.34 -1.48
CA THR A 152 20.47 -18.31 -2.47
C THR A 152 20.35 -16.93 -1.83
N GLN A 153 21.38 -16.10 -2.02
CA GLN A 153 21.35 -14.72 -1.57
C GLN A 153 20.50 -13.87 -2.50
N TRP A 154 19.55 -13.13 -1.94
CA TRP A 154 18.76 -12.13 -2.65
C TRP A 154 19.14 -10.74 -2.15
N ARG A 155 19.14 -9.78 -3.08
CA ARG A 155 19.35 -8.36 -2.80
C ARG A 155 18.42 -7.52 -3.67
N GLY A 156 17.90 -6.44 -3.10
CA GLY A 156 17.10 -5.46 -3.82
C GLY A 156 17.15 -4.11 -3.15
N GLU A 157 16.81 -3.07 -3.90
CA GLU A 157 16.85 -1.69 -3.39
C GLU A 157 15.45 -1.16 -3.12
N VAL A 158 15.19 -0.79 -1.87
CA VAL A 158 14.05 0.03 -1.51
C VAL A 158 14.47 1.49 -1.68
N THR A 159 14.18 2.04 -2.86
CA THR A 159 14.59 3.39 -3.25
C THR A 159 13.67 4.45 -2.66
N SER A 160 14.16 5.69 -2.55
CA SER A 160 13.34 6.84 -2.17
C SER A 160 12.13 7.02 -3.10
N THR A 161 12.27 6.75 -4.40
CA THR A 161 11.14 6.76 -5.35
C THR A 161 10.07 5.73 -5.00
N MET A 162 10.44 4.55 -4.51
CA MET A 162 9.47 3.57 -4.02
C MET A 162 8.78 4.07 -2.75
N LEU A 163 9.54 4.61 -1.80
CA LEU A 163 9.02 5.11 -0.52
C LEU A 163 8.08 6.32 -0.72
N LYS A 164 8.41 7.24 -1.64
CA LYS A 164 7.59 8.43 -1.96
C LYS A 164 6.22 8.11 -2.55
N ARG A 165 6.01 6.89 -3.08
CA ARG A 165 4.67 6.41 -3.46
C ARG A 165 3.75 6.18 -2.26
N TRP A 166 4.31 6.24 -1.04
CA TRP A 166 3.64 6.03 0.24
C TRP A 166 3.82 7.29 1.10
N PRO A 167 3.14 8.40 0.73
CA PRO A 167 3.20 9.63 1.50
C PRO A 167 2.86 9.38 2.97
N GLY A 168 3.57 10.07 3.87
CA GLY A 168 3.44 9.92 5.32
C GLY A 168 4.06 8.66 5.94
N ALA A 169 4.70 7.79 5.15
CA ALA A 169 5.45 6.66 5.68
C ALA A 169 6.64 7.11 6.52
N THR A 170 6.75 6.59 7.75
CA THR A 170 7.84 6.89 8.70
C THR A 170 8.43 5.63 9.34
N PHE A 171 7.75 4.49 9.24
CA PHE A 171 8.28 3.18 9.63
C PHE A 171 8.10 2.16 8.51
N ALA A 172 8.95 1.14 8.51
CA ALA A 172 8.86 -0.01 7.62
C ALA A 172 9.00 -1.31 8.41
N SER A 173 8.24 -2.34 8.02
CA SER A 173 8.50 -3.73 8.43
C SER A 173 9.01 -4.50 7.22
N VAL A 174 10.10 -5.24 7.37
CA VAL A 174 10.51 -6.23 6.38
C VAL A 174 9.46 -7.33 6.33
N VAL A 175 9.05 -7.72 5.12
CA VAL A 175 8.02 -8.74 4.90
C VAL A 175 8.51 -9.79 3.90
N MET A 176 8.24 -11.05 4.22
CA MET A 176 8.43 -12.19 3.33
C MET A 176 7.08 -12.89 3.17
N LEU A 177 6.61 -12.95 1.93
CA LEU A 177 5.34 -13.58 1.55
C LEU A 177 5.63 -14.76 0.62
N PRO A 178 6.01 -15.92 1.15
CA PRO A 178 6.15 -17.14 0.36
C PRO A 178 4.77 -17.63 -0.09
N THR A 179 4.65 -18.03 -1.35
CA THR A 179 3.53 -18.85 -1.80
C THR A 179 3.83 -20.31 -1.49
N LEU A 180 2.79 -21.10 -1.24
CA LEU A 180 2.96 -22.53 -1.15
C LEU A 180 3.31 -23.10 -2.54
N PRO A 181 4.21 -24.11 -2.62
CA PRO A 181 4.44 -24.81 -3.87
C PRO A 181 3.17 -25.55 -4.34
N PRO A 182 3.11 -25.94 -5.63
CA PRO A 182 2.14 -26.92 -6.12
C PRO A 182 1.99 -28.11 -5.16
N GLY A 183 0.77 -28.43 -4.75
CA GLY A 183 0.48 -29.47 -3.74
C GLY A 183 0.30 -28.95 -2.30
N GLY A 184 0.53 -27.66 -2.05
CA GLY A 184 0.10 -26.98 -0.83
C GLY A 184 0.91 -27.28 0.43
N LYS A 185 2.05 -27.98 0.32
CA LYS A 185 2.95 -28.28 1.45
C LYS A 185 4.38 -27.93 1.08
N GLY A 186 5.07 -27.21 1.96
CA GLY A 186 6.48 -26.88 1.79
C GLY A 186 7.07 -26.24 3.03
N GLU A 187 8.39 -26.20 3.07
CA GLU A 187 9.20 -25.58 4.12
C GLU A 187 9.94 -24.40 3.51
N PHE A 188 9.79 -23.23 4.15
CA PHE A 188 10.49 -22.00 3.78
C PHE A 188 11.56 -21.72 4.83
N PHE A 189 12.80 -21.52 4.38
CA PHE A 189 13.92 -21.16 5.24
C PHE A 189 14.43 -19.78 4.84
N ALA A 190 14.73 -18.96 5.84
CA ALA A 190 15.29 -17.63 5.69
C ALA A 190 16.42 -17.46 6.69
N ASP A 191 17.49 -16.80 6.27
CA ASP A 191 18.63 -16.43 7.11
C ASP A 191 19.17 -15.06 6.67
N ASP A 192 19.94 -14.40 7.54
CA ASP A 192 20.63 -13.13 7.26
C ASP A 192 19.73 -12.03 6.64
N VAL A 193 18.48 -11.94 7.09
CA VAL A 193 17.52 -10.94 6.58
C VAL A 193 17.85 -9.56 7.14
N VAL A 194 18.22 -8.63 6.25
CA VAL A 194 18.71 -7.29 6.62
C VAL A 194 18.05 -6.22 5.76
N LEU A 195 17.62 -5.13 6.41
CA LEU A 195 17.32 -3.85 5.77
C LEU A 195 18.37 -2.84 6.24
N ARG A 196 19.21 -2.36 5.33
CA ARG A 196 20.34 -1.45 5.63
C ARG A 196 20.22 -0.16 4.84
N ARG A 197 20.26 0.98 5.52
CA ARG A 197 20.35 2.29 4.86
C ARG A 197 21.66 2.38 4.08
N GLN A 198 21.60 2.73 2.81
CA GLN A 198 22.81 2.99 2.02
C GLN A 198 23.37 4.38 2.36
N SER A 199 24.68 4.49 2.51
CA SER A 199 25.37 5.76 2.70
C SER A 199 25.34 6.58 1.40
N THR A 200 24.88 7.82 1.45
CA THR A 200 25.04 8.75 0.34
C THR A 200 26.52 9.09 0.18
N SER A 201 27.19 8.57 -0.87
CA SER A 201 28.53 9.03 -1.20
C SER A 201 28.44 10.42 -1.81
N HIS A 202 28.83 11.45 -1.05
CA HIS A 202 29.20 12.73 -1.67
C HIS A 202 30.47 12.48 -2.48
N ARG A 203 30.35 12.38 -3.81
CA ARG A 203 31.51 12.57 -4.68
C ARG A 203 31.94 14.03 -4.55
N GLY A 204 32.88 14.29 -3.65
CA GLY A 204 33.63 15.53 -3.63
C GLY A 204 34.34 15.69 -4.98
N THR A 205 34.00 16.73 -5.72
CA THR A 205 34.77 17.18 -6.86
C THR A 205 36.13 17.67 -6.36
N SER A 206 37.16 16.84 -6.46
CA SER A 206 38.55 17.27 -6.33
C SER A 206 38.92 18.05 -7.61
N SER A 207 38.80 19.38 -7.57
CA SER A 207 39.49 20.23 -8.54
C SER A 207 40.96 20.30 -8.15
N GLY A 208 41.75 19.34 -8.63
CA GLY A 208 43.20 19.42 -8.60
C GLY A 208 43.70 20.26 -9.78
N ARG A 209 44.35 21.38 -9.49
CA ARG A 209 45.36 22.00 -10.36
C ARG A 209 46.48 22.53 -9.46
N PRO A 210 47.74 22.09 -9.62
CA PRO A 210 48.86 22.99 -9.52
C PRO A 210 48.91 23.91 -10.76
#